data_AF-A0A933ZHW1-F1
#
_entry.id   AF-A0A933ZHW1-F1
#
_cell.length_a   1.000
_cell.length_b   1.000
_cell.length_c   1.000
_cell.angle_alpha   90.00
_cell.angle_beta   90.00
_cell.angle_gamma   90.00
#
_symmetry.space_group_name_H-M   'P 1'
#
loop_
_entity.id
_entity.type
_entity.pdbx_description
1 polymer ?
#
loop_
_entity_poly.entity_id
_entity_poly.type
_entity_poly.pdbx_seq_one_letter_code
_entity_poly.pdbx_strand_id
1 'polypeptide(L)'
;MQPMMRDAALVLALVVLFATSVTAHVAIVAGLAVRPPRWRAAAAFALPLLAPIFAFSERMKVRGVIWCVAVVAYGITLALSMK
;
A
#
# COMPACT_ATOMS: atom_id res chain seq x y z
N MET A 1 17.04 4.25 -23.40
CA MET A 1 15.64 3.74 -23.39
C MET A 1 14.83 4.64 -24.32
N GLN A 2 14.12 4.11 -25.33
CA GLN A 2 13.24 4.94 -26.16
C GLN A 2 12.10 5.53 -25.29
N PRO A 3 11.59 6.74 -25.60
CA PRO A 3 10.59 7.43 -24.76
C PRO A 3 9.36 6.54 -24.49
N MET A 4 8.85 5.87 -25.52
CA MET A 4 7.71 4.96 -25.41
C MET A 4 7.97 3.76 -24.48
N MET A 5 9.19 3.20 -24.49
CA MET A 5 9.55 2.09 -23.60
C MET A 5 9.63 2.53 -22.13
N ARG A 6 10.07 3.77 -21.89
CA ARG A 6 10.15 4.34 -20.54
C ARG A 6 8.75 4.54 -19.97
N ASP A 7 7.84 5.08 -20.77
CA ASP A 7 6.46 5.34 -20.34
C ASP A 7 5.70 4.04 -20.06
N ALA A 8 5.85 3.03 -20.93
CA ALA A 8 5.28 1.70 -20.70
C ALA A 8 5.81 1.04 -19.41
N ALA A 9 7.11 1.16 -19.14
CA ALA A 9 7.72 0.63 -17.92
C ALA A 9 7.20 1.35 -16.66
N LEU A 10 7.02 2.68 -16.71
CA LEU A 10 6.46 3.46 -15.60
C LEU A 10 5.01 3.09 -15.32
N VAL A 11 4.19 2.95 -16.37
CA VAL A 11 2.78 2.52 -16.22
C VAL A 11 2.72 1.12 -15.62
N LEU A 12 3.53 0.17 -16.11
CA LEU A 12 3.57 -1.18 -15.56
C LEU A 12 3.98 -1.17 -14.08
N ALA A 13 5.00 -0.39 -13.73
CA ALA A 13 5.45 -0.22 -12.35
C ALA A 13 4.34 0.38 -11.46
N LEU A 14 3.65 1.41 -11.92
CA LEU A 14 2.51 2.03 -11.24
C LEU A 14 1.39 1.02 -10.98
N VAL A 15 1.02 0.22 -11.98
CA VAL A 15 -0.03 -0.81 -11.85
C VAL A 15 0.37 -1.87 -10.83
N VAL A 16 1.62 -2.36 -10.90
CA VAL A 16 2.12 -3.38 -9.96
C VAL A 16 2.18 -2.83 -8.53
N LEU A 17 2.68 -1.60 -8.35
CA LEU A 17 2.73 -0.94 -7.04
C LEU A 17 1.33 -0.69 -6.47
N PHE A 18 0.38 -0.27 -7.30
CA PHE A 18 -1.00 -0.07 -6.90
C PHE A 18 -1.66 -1.39 -6.48
N ALA A 19 -1.56 -2.42 -7.33
CA ALA A 19 -2.12 -3.75 -7.03
C ALA A 19 -1.52 -4.33 -5.75
N THR A 20 -0.21 -4.18 -5.54
CA THR A 20 0.48 -4.60 -4.32
C THR A 20 -0.01 -3.83 -3.09
N SER A 21 -0.18 -2.51 -3.22
CA SER A 21 -0.69 -1.65 -2.14
C SER A 21 -2.11 -2.04 -1.73
N VAL A 22 -3.01 -2.24 -2.70
CA VAL A 22 -4.39 -2.67 -2.46
C VAL A 22 -4.41 -4.05 -1.82
N THR A 23 -3.62 -5.01 -2.33
CA THR A 23 -3.54 -6.36 -1.79
C THR A 23 -3.05 -6.35 -0.35
N ALA A 24 -1.98 -5.62 -0.06
CA ALA A 24 -1.46 -5.46 1.29
C ALA A 24 -2.48 -4.80 2.22
N HIS A 25 -3.21 -3.79 1.72
CA HIS A 25 -4.21 -3.07 2.49
C HIS A 25 -5.39 -3.98 2.87
N VAL A 26 -5.95 -4.72 1.91
CA VAL A 26 -7.02 -5.71 2.16
C VAL A 26 -6.53 -6.79 3.11
N ALA A 27 -5.29 -7.26 2.96
CA ALA A 27 -4.70 -8.26 3.84
C ALA A 27 -4.50 -7.76 5.28
N ILE A 28 -4.25 -6.47 5.49
CA ILE A 28 -4.19 -5.83 6.81
C ILE A 28 -5.60 -5.71 7.39
N VAL A 29 -6.57 -5.19 6.63
CA VAL A 29 -7.97 -5.04 7.07
C VAL A 29 -8.58 -6.40 7.44
N ALA A 30 -8.37 -7.43 6.62
CA ALA A 30 -8.82 -8.79 6.92
C ALA A 30 -8.15 -9.36 8.18
N GLY A 31 -6.85 -9.10 8.39
CA GLY A 31 -6.14 -9.50 9.61
C GLY A 31 -6.69 -8.83 10.87
N LEU A 32 -6.99 -7.54 10.78
CA LEU A 32 -7.61 -6.76 11.86
C LEU A 32 -9.09 -7.10 12.10
N ALA A 33 -9.82 -7.57 11.10
CA ALA A 33 -11.21 -8.00 11.26
C ALA A 33 -11.32 -9.29 12.10
N VAL A 34 -10.31 -10.16 12.02
CA VAL A 34 -10.25 -11.42 12.76
C VAL A 34 -9.77 -11.21 14.21
N ARG A 35 -9.05 -10.12 14.50
CA ARG A 35 -8.51 -9.82 15.84
C ARG A 35 -9.32 -8.75 16.58
N PRO A 36 -9.67 -8.94 17.85
CA PRO A 36 -10.21 -7.86 18.67
C PRO A 36 -9.11 -6.83 18.97
N PRO A 37 -9.39 -5.51 18.89
CA PRO A 37 -10.70 -4.90 18.70
C PRO A 37 -11.04 -4.58 17.23
N ARG A 38 -12.18 -5.11 16.77
CA ARG A 38 -12.65 -5.09 15.37
C ARG A 38 -12.94 -3.70 14.79
N TRP A 39 -13.17 -2.69 15.63
CA TRP A 39 -13.37 -1.31 15.16
C TRP A 39 -12.12 -0.76 14.45
N ARG A 40 -10.93 -1.29 14.76
CA ARG A 40 -9.70 -0.93 14.07
C ARG A 40 -9.71 -1.37 12.60
N ALA A 41 -10.45 -2.42 12.23
CA ALA A 41 -10.63 -2.81 10.84
C ALA A 41 -11.47 -1.77 10.07
N ALA A 42 -12.55 -1.27 10.67
CA ALA A 42 -13.35 -0.20 10.09
C ALA A 42 -12.56 1.12 9.99
N ALA A 43 -11.77 1.46 11.01
CA ALA A 43 -10.90 2.63 10.98
C ALA A 43 -9.78 2.51 9.92
N ALA A 44 -9.17 1.32 9.79
CA ALA A 44 -8.15 1.06 8.76
C ALA A 44 -8.72 1.08 7.35
N PHE A 45 -9.98 0.66 7.17
CA PHE A 45 -10.68 0.73 5.89
C PHE A 45 -11.06 2.18 5.51
N ALA A 46 -11.51 2.98 6.48
CA ALA A 46 -11.86 4.38 6.25
C ALA A 46 -10.63 5.29 6.06
N LEU A 47 -9.54 5.00 6.78
CA LEU A 47 -8.32 5.80 6.76
C LEU A 47 -7.12 4.92 6.40
N PRO A 48 -6.73 4.89 5.11
CA PRO A 48 -5.63 4.06 4.66
C PRO A 48 -4.32 4.32 5.41
N LEU A 49 -4.09 5.56 5.82
CA LEU A 49 -2.93 5.98 6.62
C LEU A 49 -2.92 5.42 8.04
N LEU A 50 -4.07 5.06 8.62
CA LEU A 50 -4.12 4.44 9.95
C LEU A 50 -3.85 2.93 9.92
N ALA A 51 -4.04 2.28 8.77
CA ALA A 51 -3.77 0.86 8.61
C ALA A 51 -2.35 0.42 9.02
N PRO A 52 -1.25 1.09 8.61
CA PRO A 52 0.09 0.73 9.07
C PRO A 52 0.28 0.98 10.57
N ILE A 53 -0.27 2.06 11.13
CA ILE A 53 -0.16 2.37 12.57
C ILE A 53 -0.76 1.23 13.41
N PHE A 54 -1.93 0.73 13.02
CA PHE A 54 -2.55 -0.42 13.68
C PHE A 54 -1.80 -1.73 13.40
N ALA A 55 -1.29 -1.96 12.19
CA ALA A 55 -0.49 -3.14 11.87
C ALA A 55 0.82 -3.23 12.69
N PHE A 56 1.47 -2.10 12.95
CA PHE A 56 2.65 -2.02 13.82
C PHE A 56 2.32 -2.33 15.29
N SER A 57 1.12 -1.94 15.76
CA SER A 57 0.66 -2.20 17.13
C SER A 57 0.29 -3.67 17.40
N GLU A 58 -0.11 -4.44 16.37
CA GLU A 58 -0.58 -5.84 16.51
C GLU A 58 0.44 -6.91 16.08
N ARG A 59 1.75 -6.58 16.07
CA ARG A 59 2.85 -7.46 15.61
C ARG A 59 2.81 -7.85 14.12
N MET A 60 1.98 -7.22 13.29
CA MET A 60 1.95 -7.42 11.82
C MET A 60 2.96 -6.52 11.09
N LYS A 61 4.19 -6.43 11.62
CA LYS A 61 5.23 -5.47 11.18
C LYS A 61 5.62 -5.65 9.72
N VAL A 62 5.74 -6.89 9.24
CA VAL A 62 6.11 -7.19 7.84
C VAL A 62 5.08 -6.63 6.86
N ARG A 63 3.77 -6.77 7.15
CA ARG A 63 2.71 -6.24 6.29
C ARG A 63 2.63 -4.72 6.32
N GLY A 64 2.86 -4.11 7.49
CA GLY A 64 2.96 -2.65 7.63
C GLY A 64 4.14 -2.06 6.85
N VAL A 65 5.31 -2.70 6.91
CA VAL A 65 6.50 -2.28 6.15
C VAL A 65 6.24 -2.39 4.64
N ILE A 66 5.66 -3.50 4.17
CA ILE A 66 5.34 -3.67 2.74
C ILE A 66 4.38 -2.58 2.26
N TRP A 67 3.35 -2.25 3.04
CA TRP A 67 2.41 -1.17 2.68
C TRP A 67 3.10 0.19 2.62
N CYS A 68 3.91 0.54 3.64
CA CYS A 68 4.68 1.80 3.63
C CYS A 68 5.63 1.90 2.43
N VAL A 69 6.39 0.84 2.15
CA VAL A 69 7.32 0.80 1.01
C VAL A 69 6.57 0.95 -0.31
N ALA A 70 5.43 0.28 -0.47
CA ALA A 70 4.63 0.35 -1.69
C ALA A 70 4.02 1.75 -1.91
N VAL A 71 3.50 2.39 -0.86
CA VAL A 71 2.94 3.75 -0.93
C VAL A 71 4.03 4.78 -1.26
N VAL A 72 5.19 4.69 -0.61
CA VAL A 72 6.31 5.61 -0.88
C VAL A 72 6.82 5.42 -2.31
N ALA A 73 7.01 4.17 -2.76
CA ALA A 73 7.43 3.86 -4.13
C ALA A 73 6.41 4.35 -5.17
N TYR A 74 5.10 4.19 -4.90
CA TYR A 74 4.03 4.70 -5.76
C TYR A 74 4.10 6.23 -5.87
N GLY A 75 4.23 6.93 -4.75
CA GLY A 75 4.34 8.39 -4.73
C GLY A 75 5.55 8.92 -5.50
N ILE A 76 6.71 8.25 -5.36
CA ILE A 76 7.93 8.60 -6.10
C ILE A 76 7.72 8.39 -7.60
N THR A 77 7.15 7.24 -7.99
CA THR A 77 6.94 6.90 -9.40
C THR A 77 5.93 7.84 -10.06
N LEU A 78 4.87 8.22 -9.33
CA LEU A 78 3.89 9.21 -9.77
C LEU A 78 4.54 10.58 -9.98
N ALA A 79 5.34 11.06 -9.02
CA ALA A 79 6.03 12.34 -9.13
C ALA A 79 7.02 12.37 -10.31
N LEU A 80 7.68 11.24 -10.59
CA LEU A 80 8.56 11.09 -11.76
C LEU A 80 7.78 11.03 -13.07
N SER A 81 6.56 10.48 -13.07
CA SER A 81 5.70 10.43 -14.26
C SER A 81 5.07 11.78 -14.60
N MET A 82 4.87 12.66 -13.62
CA MET A 82 4.28 13.99 -13.83
C MET A 82 5.30 15.03 -14.32
N LYS A 83 6.56 14.63 -14.53
CA LYS A 83 7.69 15.51 -14.87
C LYS A 83 8.25 15.16 -16.24
#